data_AF-A0A158QTS9-F1
#
_entry.id   AF-A0A158QTS9-F1
#
_cell.length_a   1.000
_cell.length_b   1.000
_cell.length_c   1.000
_cell.angle_alpha   90.00
_cell.angle_beta   90.00
_cell.angle_gamma   90.00
#
_symmetry.space_group_name_H-M   'P 1'
#
loop_
_entity.id
_entity.type
_entity.pdbx_description
1 polymer ?
#
loop_
_entity_poly.entity_id
_entity_poly.type
_entity_poly.pdbx_seq_one_letter_code
_entity_poly.pdbx_strand_id
1 'polypeptide(L)'
;MGEVVGWYDHSVLYRFRARFAVFLFGCSIVILPFVCFGAYVSLFLYPLFQMTFGQPIADMYSCFCFLVILIYTVYWIWDIDTPYRGGRRIKWLRNLPLWKWVADYFAARLIVSEELCTWAKENGYEVGENLELVKLPTSVNYLVGYHPHGPLAIGALMAYGSDSLNFSKVFPGIKPHMATLNGHYDVPFYRDYALFGGALVTLQCLSFDSKATMTSPLSKMARQSIFRYLRSLIAILLLEMSFLIQPALCAFLYTYMFLCPLMRIILGQAIVGGGGLGGFIMGLIYTAYWISTRRWPTRGGIYCRWFTRLPIFRWAMNYFPSRLVVSDELREWAASQGRVFTKAGRVAVRLPTAFNYLVGYHPHGWLALGAVESFGNDALEFSETFPGIQPHMAVLNLLFNIPIHRDYIMLGGGVSVSRESLIYLLDKELTGVTGNLVAVSVGGATEALESRPGHYVLMLSRRRGFFRIALKTGAHLIPSLGFGETNMYDQVANPVGSVLRRVQDWFTHTFTFSPPIFYSWRVIPYRKPLNVVVGKPIVCKRTPSPTDEEIDNLREQYKQQLTDMFFKYRPLYDPTAEDIRFY
;
A
#
# COMPACT_ATOMS: atom_id res chain seq x y z
N MET A 1 13.79 49.79 -39.10
CA MET A 1 12.82 50.09 -38.03
C MET A 1 11.88 48.91 -37.95
N GLY A 2 12.07 48.02 -36.97
CA GLY A 2 11.23 46.82 -36.81
C GLY A 2 9.87 47.21 -36.27
N GLU A 3 8.80 46.67 -36.86
CA GLU A 3 7.47 46.73 -36.27
C GLU A 3 7.52 46.12 -34.87
N VAL A 4 7.24 46.94 -33.86
CA VAL A 4 7.01 46.46 -32.50
C VAL A 4 5.73 45.63 -32.53
N VAL A 5 5.88 44.30 -32.56
CA VAL A 5 4.75 43.37 -32.46
C VAL A 5 4.07 43.65 -31.11
N GLY A 6 2.87 44.22 -31.16
CA GLY A 6 2.07 44.47 -29.97
C GLY A 6 1.83 43.16 -29.23
N TRP A 7 2.23 43.09 -27.96
CA TRP A 7 2.26 41.84 -27.20
C TRP A 7 0.87 41.21 -26.96
N TYR A 8 -0.23 41.92 -27.22
CA TYR A 8 -1.60 41.42 -26.99
C TYR A 8 -2.64 42.02 -27.96
N ASP A 9 -3.33 41.15 -28.72
CA ASP A 9 -4.65 41.47 -29.31
C ASP A 9 -5.74 41.26 -28.22
N HIS A 10 -6.57 42.27 -27.95
CA HIS A 10 -7.65 42.20 -26.97
C HIS A 10 -9.02 41.88 -27.58
N SER A 11 -9.09 41.49 -28.86
CA SER A 11 -10.34 41.10 -29.50
C SER A 11 -11.06 39.97 -28.76
N VAL A 12 -12.40 39.99 -28.78
CA VAL A 12 -13.24 38.97 -28.11
C VAL A 12 -12.97 37.58 -28.71
N LEU A 13 -12.75 37.52 -30.03
CA LEU A 13 -12.41 36.30 -30.74
C LEU A 13 -11.03 35.74 -30.32
N TYR A 14 -10.03 36.62 -30.11
CA TYR A 14 -8.73 36.22 -29.56
C TYR A 14 -8.85 35.67 -28.14
N ARG A 15 -9.63 36.33 -27.25
CA ARG A 15 -9.87 35.85 -25.87
C ARG A 15 -10.63 34.53 -25.80
N PHE A 16 -11.57 34.27 -26.72
CA PHE A 16 -12.25 32.98 -26.82
C PHE A 16 -11.30 31.87 -27.32
N ARG A 17 -10.55 32.14 -28.39
CA ARG A 17 -9.52 31.23 -28.93
C ARG A 17 -8.44 30.91 -27.89
N ALA A 18 -8.02 31.91 -27.10
CA ALA A 18 -7.09 31.79 -25.98
C ALA A 18 -7.55 30.78 -24.93
N ARG A 19 -8.78 31.00 -24.42
CA ARG A 19 -9.37 30.13 -23.40
C ARG A 19 -9.55 28.70 -23.93
N PHE A 20 -9.90 28.55 -25.20
CA PHE A 20 -10.06 27.24 -25.83
C PHE A 20 -8.72 26.51 -26.06
N ALA A 21 -7.66 27.22 -26.48
CA ALA A 21 -6.33 26.63 -26.66
C ALA A 21 -5.72 26.15 -25.33
N VAL A 22 -5.76 27.01 -24.31
CA VAL A 22 -5.29 26.69 -22.96
C VAL A 22 -6.15 25.59 -22.35
N PHE A 23 -7.47 25.59 -22.59
CA PHE A 23 -8.35 24.52 -22.18
C PHE A 23 -7.99 23.19 -22.86
N LEU A 24 -7.87 23.12 -24.19
CA LEU A 24 -7.51 21.89 -24.89
C LEU A 24 -6.14 21.35 -24.45
N PHE A 25 -5.19 22.24 -24.18
CA PHE A 25 -3.85 21.85 -23.70
C PHE A 25 -3.84 21.42 -22.23
N GLY A 26 -4.56 22.14 -21.37
CA GLY A 26 -4.81 21.73 -20.00
C GLY A 26 -5.52 20.38 -19.95
N CYS A 27 -6.47 20.14 -20.86
CA CYS A 27 -7.15 18.87 -21.03
C CYS A 27 -6.18 17.76 -21.47
N SER A 28 -5.19 18.01 -22.33
CA SER A 28 -4.26 16.97 -22.77
C SER A 28 -3.19 16.60 -21.73
N ILE A 29 -2.82 17.50 -20.82
CA ILE A 29 -1.82 17.23 -19.78
C ILE A 29 -2.47 16.80 -18.46
N VAL A 30 -3.61 17.40 -18.10
CA VAL A 30 -4.26 17.13 -16.81
C VAL A 30 -5.37 16.11 -16.98
N ILE A 31 -6.28 16.29 -17.94
CA ILE A 31 -7.49 15.46 -18.05
C ILE A 31 -7.23 14.14 -18.79
N LEU A 32 -6.41 14.16 -19.85
CA LEU A 32 -6.14 12.99 -20.68
C LEU A 32 -5.48 11.85 -19.89
N PRO A 33 -4.53 12.06 -18.97
CA PRO A 33 -4.08 11.00 -18.08
C PRO A 33 -5.21 10.35 -17.28
N PHE A 34 -6.14 11.14 -16.73
CA PHE A 34 -7.30 10.60 -16.00
C PHE A 34 -8.27 9.87 -16.90
N VAL A 35 -8.49 10.35 -18.14
CA VAL A 35 -9.33 9.67 -19.14
C VAL A 35 -8.68 8.36 -19.58
N CYS A 36 -7.38 8.36 -19.88
CA CYS A 36 -6.62 7.17 -20.20
C CYS A 36 -6.61 6.16 -19.04
N PHE A 37 -6.45 6.64 -17.81
CA PHE A 37 -6.53 5.81 -16.61
C PHE A 37 -7.94 5.24 -16.41
N GLY A 38 -8.99 6.06 -16.56
CA GLY A 38 -10.38 5.61 -16.50
C GLY A 38 -10.71 4.59 -17.59
N ALA A 39 -10.23 4.80 -18.82
CA ALA A 39 -10.35 3.84 -19.91
C ALA A 39 -9.61 2.54 -19.60
N TYR A 40 -8.39 2.62 -19.03
CA TYR A 40 -7.65 1.44 -18.56
C TYR A 40 -8.42 0.70 -17.46
N VAL A 41 -8.97 1.41 -16.46
CA VAL A 41 -9.80 0.80 -15.42
C VAL A 41 -10.99 0.08 -16.04
N SER A 42 -11.74 0.74 -16.94
CA SER A 42 -12.95 0.18 -17.56
C SER A 42 -12.69 -0.96 -18.53
N LEU A 43 -11.59 -0.92 -19.30
CA LEU A 43 -11.26 -1.93 -20.31
C LEU A 43 -10.40 -3.08 -19.75
N PHE A 44 -9.66 -2.86 -18.65
CA PHE A 44 -8.68 -3.82 -18.12
C PHE A 44 -9.01 -4.27 -16.69
N LEU A 45 -9.20 -3.33 -15.75
CA LEU A 45 -9.40 -3.69 -14.33
C LEU A 45 -10.82 -4.16 -14.03
N TYR A 46 -11.83 -3.54 -14.65
CA TYR A 46 -13.23 -3.91 -14.46
C TYR A 46 -13.56 -5.30 -15.03
N PRO A 47 -13.13 -5.68 -16.25
CA PRO A 47 -13.30 -7.05 -16.73
C PRO A 47 -12.51 -8.07 -15.90
N LEU A 48 -11.26 -7.75 -15.52
CA LEU A 48 -10.47 -8.61 -14.63
C LEU A 48 -11.14 -8.81 -13.25
N PHE A 49 -11.75 -7.76 -12.72
CA PHE A 49 -12.57 -7.80 -11.52
C PHE A 49 -13.77 -8.74 -11.72
N GLN A 50 -14.55 -8.57 -12.79
CA GLN A 50 -15.69 -9.45 -13.11
C GLN A 50 -15.27 -10.92 -13.25
N MET A 51 -14.11 -11.19 -13.89
CA MET A 51 -13.53 -12.53 -14.03
C MET A 51 -13.13 -13.15 -12.68
N THR A 52 -12.59 -12.33 -11.76
CA THR A 52 -12.16 -12.78 -10.43
C THR A 52 -13.34 -13.18 -9.55
N PHE A 53 -14.52 -12.60 -9.79
CA PHE A 53 -15.75 -12.85 -9.02
C PHE A 53 -16.77 -13.75 -9.76
N GLY A 54 -16.30 -14.55 -10.73
CA GLY A 54 -17.05 -15.70 -11.23
C GLY A 54 -18.16 -15.39 -12.24
N GLN A 55 -18.16 -14.22 -12.88
CA GLN A 55 -18.89 -14.06 -14.14
C GLN A 55 -18.10 -14.85 -15.21
N PRO A 56 -18.67 -15.93 -15.80
CA PRO A 56 -17.99 -16.63 -16.88
C PRO A 56 -17.74 -15.66 -18.04
N ILE A 57 -16.64 -15.86 -18.76
CA ILE A 57 -16.35 -15.17 -20.03
C ILE A 57 -17.37 -15.65 -21.08
N ALA A 58 -18.63 -15.29 -20.90
CA ALA A 58 -19.75 -15.77 -21.68
C ALA A 58 -20.19 -14.73 -22.71
N ASP A 59 -19.91 -13.44 -22.46
CA ASP A 59 -20.20 -12.37 -23.38
C ASP A 59 -18.99 -12.04 -24.27
N MET A 60 -19.28 -11.78 -25.55
CA MET A 60 -18.28 -11.46 -26.57
C MET A 60 -17.40 -10.26 -26.18
N TYR A 61 -17.93 -9.32 -25.38
CA TYR A 61 -17.21 -8.15 -24.90
C TYR A 61 -16.13 -8.52 -23.87
N SER A 62 -16.41 -9.36 -22.87
CA SER A 62 -15.39 -9.84 -21.93
C SER A 62 -14.29 -10.69 -22.59
N CYS A 63 -14.64 -11.54 -23.57
CA CYS A 63 -13.66 -12.28 -24.39
C CYS A 63 -12.72 -11.33 -25.14
N PHE A 64 -13.29 -10.31 -25.78
CA PHE A 64 -12.56 -9.28 -26.50
C PHE A 64 -11.65 -8.48 -25.56
N CYS A 65 -12.17 -8.04 -24.41
CA CYS A 65 -11.39 -7.36 -23.37
C CYS A 65 -10.21 -8.21 -22.90
N PHE A 66 -10.40 -9.51 -22.64
CA PHE A 66 -9.31 -10.39 -22.22
C PHE A 66 -8.18 -10.51 -23.25
N LEU A 67 -8.53 -10.69 -24.52
CA LEU A 67 -7.54 -10.76 -25.61
C LEU A 67 -6.78 -9.43 -25.75
N VAL A 68 -7.50 -8.30 -25.68
CA VAL A 68 -6.90 -6.96 -25.72
C VAL A 68 -5.99 -6.72 -24.51
N ILE A 69 -6.39 -7.15 -23.31
CA ILE A 69 -5.58 -7.08 -22.08
C ILE A 69 -4.27 -7.85 -22.27
N LEU A 70 -4.35 -9.09 -22.75
CA LEU A 70 -3.19 -9.94 -22.93
C LEU A 70 -2.23 -9.34 -23.97
N ILE A 71 -2.73 -8.95 -25.14
CA ILE A 71 -1.93 -8.37 -26.22
C ILE A 71 -1.27 -7.06 -25.77
N TYR A 72 -2.03 -6.15 -25.15
CA TYR A 72 -1.48 -4.87 -24.70
C TYR A 72 -0.47 -5.07 -23.56
N THR A 73 -0.69 -6.01 -22.65
CA THR A 73 0.27 -6.33 -21.58
C THR A 73 1.57 -6.90 -22.14
N VAL A 74 1.50 -7.83 -23.10
CA VAL A 74 2.68 -8.37 -23.79
C VAL A 74 3.42 -7.27 -24.53
N TYR A 75 2.71 -6.42 -25.27
CA TYR A 75 3.27 -5.24 -25.93
C TYR A 75 3.96 -4.31 -24.94
N TRP A 76 3.32 -3.99 -23.81
CA TRP A 76 3.85 -3.06 -22.82
C TRP A 76 5.10 -3.60 -22.13
N ILE A 77 5.13 -4.90 -21.81
CA ILE A 77 6.31 -5.57 -21.24
C ILE A 77 7.46 -5.59 -22.25
N TRP A 78 7.18 -5.90 -23.52
CA TRP A 78 8.18 -5.90 -24.59
C TRP A 78 8.75 -4.50 -24.83
N ASP A 79 7.92 -3.47 -24.66
CA ASP A 79 8.21 -2.10 -25.01
C ASP A 79 8.69 -1.22 -23.83
N ILE A 80 8.85 -1.78 -22.64
CA ILE A 80 9.07 -1.04 -21.40
C ILE A 80 10.27 -0.07 -21.45
N ASP A 81 11.30 -0.41 -22.22
CA ASP A 81 12.54 0.37 -22.31
C ASP A 81 12.50 1.52 -23.34
N THR A 82 11.45 1.62 -24.16
CA THR A 82 11.35 2.61 -25.26
C THR A 82 11.40 4.08 -24.83
N PRO A 83 10.84 4.52 -23.68
CA PRO A 83 11.01 5.88 -23.18
C PRO A 83 12.48 6.27 -22.91
N TYR A 84 13.35 5.28 -22.72
CA TYR A 84 14.79 5.45 -22.44
C TYR A 84 15.68 5.28 -23.67
N ARG A 85 15.10 4.92 -24.83
CA ARG A 85 15.84 4.55 -26.06
C ARG A 85 15.40 5.34 -27.29
N GLY A 86 14.99 6.60 -27.12
CA GLY A 86 14.66 7.49 -28.23
C GLY A 86 13.16 7.68 -28.53
N GLY A 87 12.27 7.01 -27.78
CA GLY A 87 10.82 7.19 -27.91
C GLY A 87 10.27 6.70 -29.27
N ARG A 88 9.01 7.04 -29.60
CA ARG A 88 8.36 6.62 -30.86
C ARG A 88 7.89 7.80 -31.69
N ARG A 89 8.81 8.55 -32.26
CA ARG A 89 8.47 9.74 -33.02
C ARG A 89 7.59 9.42 -34.25
N ILE A 90 6.34 9.92 -34.27
CA ILE A 90 5.46 9.84 -35.44
C ILE A 90 5.42 11.21 -36.14
N LYS A 91 5.95 11.28 -37.37
CA LYS A 91 6.05 12.54 -38.13
C LYS A 91 4.69 13.19 -38.36
N TRP A 92 3.66 12.40 -38.65
CA TRP A 92 2.29 12.90 -38.86
C TRP A 92 1.73 13.59 -37.62
N LEU A 93 1.84 12.96 -36.44
CA LEU A 93 1.31 13.51 -35.19
C LEU A 93 1.96 14.85 -34.82
N ARG A 94 3.27 14.99 -35.08
CA ARG A 94 4.03 16.23 -34.83
C ARG A 94 3.67 17.39 -35.76
N ASN A 95 3.11 17.07 -36.93
CA ASN A 95 2.72 18.03 -37.96
C ASN A 95 1.21 18.32 -37.98
N LEU A 96 0.47 17.88 -36.96
CA LEU A 96 -0.96 18.16 -36.87
C LEU A 96 -1.25 19.68 -36.93
N PRO A 97 -2.28 20.12 -37.68
CA PRO A 97 -2.67 21.53 -37.77
C PRO A 97 -2.91 22.19 -36.42
N LEU A 98 -3.37 21.40 -35.43
CA LEU A 98 -3.55 21.84 -34.05
C LEU A 98 -2.28 22.50 -33.48
N TRP A 99 -1.09 21.93 -33.72
CA TRP A 99 0.15 22.47 -33.16
C TRP A 99 0.52 23.82 -33.78
N LYS A 100 0.29 23.99 -35.09
CA LYS A 100 0.49 25.28 -35.78
C LYS A 100 -0.48 26.32 -35.23
N TRP A 101 -1.75 25.94 -35.05
CA TRP A 101 -2.75 26.82 -34.47
C TRP A 101 -2.40 27.29 -33.04
N VAL A 102 -1.84 26.41 -32.19
CA VAL A 102 -1.34 26.79 -30.86
C VAL A 102 -0.12 27.72 -30.95
N ALA A 103 0.82 27.45 -31.86
CA ALA A 103 1.99 28.31 -32.06
C ALA A 103 1.62 29.71 -32.57
N ASP A 104 0.69 29.81 -33.51
CA ASP A 104 0.18 31.08 -34.02
C ASP A 104 -0.56 31.87 -32.94
N TYR A 105 -1.29 31.19 -32.04
CA TYR A 105 -1.94 31.83 -30.90
C TYR A 105 -0.93 32.52 -29.97
N PHE A 106 0.15 31.84 -29.58
CA PHE A 106 1.18 32.44 -28.73
C PHE A 106 2.14 33.37 -29.48
N ALA A 107 1.93 33.58 -30.79
CA ALA A 107 2.90 34.18 -31.70
C ALA A 107 4.31 33.58 -31.54
N ALA A 108 4.37 32.29 -31.21
CA ALA A 108 5.60 31.61 -30.88
C ALA A 108 6.46 31.45 -32.14
N ARG A 109 7.76 31.69 -32.00
CA ARG A 109 8.76 31.58 -33.05
C ARG A 109 10.00 30.89 -32.49
N LEU A 110 10.63 30.05 -33.31
CA LEU A 110 11.96 29.53 -33.03
C LEU A 110 12.97 30.53 -33.63
N ILE A 111 13.72 31.20 -32.77
CA ILE A 111 14.70 32.22 -33.17
C ILE A 111 16.09 31.61 -33.01
N VAL A 112 16.88 31.65 -34.08
CA VAL A 112 18.29 31.28 -34.04
C VAL A 112 19.10 32.49 -33.60
N SER A 113 20.01 32.31 -32.63
CA SER A 113 20.87 33.41 -32.19
C SER A 113 21.93 33.75 -33.24
N GLU A 114 22.28 35.04 -33.32
CA GLU A 114 23.37 35.50 -34.18
C GLU A 114 24.69 34.79 -33.83
N GLU A 115 24.94 34.52 -32.55
CA GLU A 115 26.10 33.76 -32.07
C GLU A 115 26.19 32.37 -32.71
N LEU A 116 25.09 31.61 -32.74
CA LEU A 116 25.09 30.28 -33.35
C LEU A 116 25.32 30.36 -34.87
N CYS A 117 24.79 31.39 -35.52
CA CYS A 117 24.99 31.61 -36.95
C CYS A 117 26.44 32.00 -37.28
N THR A 118 27.06 32.85 -36.46
CA THR A 118 28.48 33.21 -36.60
C THR A 118 29.36 31.99 -36.41
N TRP A 119 29.16 31.24 -35.33
CA TRP A 119 29.87 29.99 -35.08
C TRP A 119 29.71 28.98 -36.23
N ALA A 120 28.49 28.84 -36.77
CA ALA A 120 28.24 27.96 -37.89
C ALA A 120 29.01 28.37 -39.16
N LYS A 121 29.03 29.67 -39.48
CA LYS A 121 29.78 30.20 -40.63
C LYS A 121 31.30 30.02 -40.46
N GLU A 122 31.84 30.28 -39.27
CA GLU A 122 33.26 30.09 -38.95
C GLU A 122 33.72 28.65 -39.11
N ASN A 123 32.83 27.68 -38.85
CA ASN A 123 33.08 26.25 -39.02
C ASN A 123 32.72 25.73 -40.42
N GLY A 124 32.41 26.62 -41.37
CA GLY A 124 32.11 26.27 -42.76
C GLY A 124 30.73 25.64 -42.99
N TYR A 125 29.78 25.82 -42.07
CA TYR A 125 28.41 25.32 -42.20
C TYR A 125 27.50 26.31 -42.91
N GLU A 126 26.53 25.76 -43.65
CA GLU A 126 25.57 26.53 -44.44
C GLU A 126 24.56 27.24 -43.53
N VAL A 127 24.44 28.57 -43.70
CA VAL A 127 23.46 29.43 -43.01
C VAL A 127 22.68 30.20 -44.07
N GLY A 128 21.35 30.07 -44.08
CA GLY A 128 20.47 30.73 -45.05
C GLY A 128 20.38 32.25 -44.84
N GLU A 129 20.05 32.98 -45.93
CA GLU A 129 20.09 34.46 -46.01
C GLU A 129 19.24 35.19 -44.95
N ASN A 130 18.21 34.54 -44.39
CA ASN A 130 17.28 35.13 -43.39
C ASN A 130 17.31 34.43 -42.02
N LEU A 131 18.39 33.71 -41.66
CA LEU A 131 18.47 32.92 -40.41
C LEU A 131 17.39 31.82 -40.30
N GLU A 132 16.69 31.50 -41.40
CA GLU A 132 15.66 30.48 -41.45
C GLU A 132 16.20 29.05 -41.53
N LEU A 133 17.52 28.90 -41.71
CA LEU A 133 18.19 27.61 -41.91
C LEU A 133 19.63 27.67 -41.40
N VAL A 134 20.01 26.70 -40.56
CA VAL A 134 21.36 26.45 -40.09
C VAL A 134 21.65 24.95 -40.17
N LYS A 135 22.55 24.56 -41.07
CA LYS A 135 22.85 23.16 -41.34
C LYS A 135 23.94 22.63 -40.40
N LEU A 136 23.52 22.22 -39.21
CA LEU A 136 24.41 21.64 -38.22
C LEU A 136 24.88 20.22 -38.62
N PRO A 137 26.11 19.81 -38.24
CA PRO A 137 26.59 18.46 -38.42
C PRO A 137 25.64 17.41 -37.83
N THR A 138 25.27 16.42 -38.63
CA THR A 138 24.46 15.28 -38.20
C THR A 138 25.28 14.12 -37.66
N SER A 139 26.62 14.21 -37.71
CA SER A 139 27.56 13.21 -37.18
C SER A 139 27.72 13.29 -35.65
N VAL A 140 27.17 14.33 -35.02
CA VAL A 140 27.27 14.56 -33.57
C VAL A 140 25.89 14.77 -32.96
N ASN A 141 25.79 14.53 -31.65
CA ASN A 141 24.57 14.74 -30.87
C ASN A 141 24.64 16.07 -30.11
N TYR A 142 23.50 16.77 -30.02
CA TYR A 142 23.38 18.03 -29.30
C TYR A 142 22.48 17.85 -28.09
N LEU A 143 22.92 18.35 -26.93
CA LEU A 143 22.12 18.46 -25.72
C LEU A 143 21.73 19.92 -25.52
N VAL A 144 20.42 20.19 -25.49
CA VAL A 144 19.87 21.56 -25.39
C VAL A 144 19.12 21.73 -24.08
N GLY A 145 19.51 22.71 -23.28
CA GLY A 145 18.75 23.15 -22.10
C GLY A 145 17.68 24.17 -22.50
N TYR A 146 16.46 24.02 -21.96
CA TYR A 146 15.35 24.95 -22.21
C TYR A 146 14.89 25.62 -20.92
N HIS A 147 15.16 26.93 -20.79
CA HIS A 147 14.80 27.73 -19.62
C HIS A 147 14.28 29.12 -20.04
N PRO A 148 13.24 29.69 -19.37
CA PRO A 148 12.44 29.08 -18.30
C PRO A 148 11.37 28.12 -18.84
N HIS A 149 11.11 27.05 -18.10
CA HIS A 149 10.19 25.99 -18.52
C HIS A 149 8.71 26.31 -18.30
N GLY A 150 8.39 27.17 -17.32
CA GLY A 150 7.01 27.40 -16.88
C GLY A 150 6.30 26.13 -16.36
N PRO A 151 5.05 26.23 -15.87
CA PRO A 151 4.33 25.09 -15.29
C PRO A 151 4.01 23.97 -16.30
N LEU A 152 3.96 24.30 -17.60
CA LEU A 152 3.45 23.41 -18.65
C LEU A 152 4.38 23.24 -19.86
N ALA A 153 5.60 23.80 -19.85
CA ALA A 153 6.59 23.58 -20.91
C ALA A 153 6.17 23.93 -22.35
N ILE A 154 5.11 24.74 -22.55
CA ILE A 154 4.45 24.85 -23.85
C ILE A 154 5.42 25.24 -24.98
N GLY A 155 6.36 26.15 -24.72
CA GLY A 155 7.38 26.54 -25.69
C GLY A 155 8.34 25.39 -26.06
N ALA A 156 8.78 24.59 -25.08
CA ALA A 156 9.61 23.41 -25.33
C ALA A 156 8.88 22.36 -26.15
N LEU A 157 7.59 22.15 -25.87
CA LEU A 157 6.77 21.24 -26.65
C LEU A 157 6.62 21.73 -28.10
N MET A 158 6.33 23.02 -28.32
CA MET A 158 6.18 23.58 -29.66
C MET A 158 7.49 23.57 -30.46
N ALA A 159 8.63 23.77 -29.79
CA ALA A 159 9.95 23.81 -30.41
C ALA A 159 10.52 22.40 -30.68
N TYR A 160 10.39 21.48 -29.73
CA TYR A 160 11.12 20.20 -29.75
C TYR A 160 10.21 18.96 -29.75
N GLY A 161 8.99 19.07 -29.20
CA GLY A 161 8.01 17.98 -29.14
C GLY A 161 7.09 17.87 -30.35
N SER A 162 6.72 18.99 -30.97
CA SER A 162 6.01 19.09 -32.24
C SER A 162 6.93 19.71 -33.30
N ASP A 163 6.42 19.95 -34.50
CA ASP A 163 7.16 20.70 -35.54
C ASP A 163 6.46 22.04 -35.84
N SER A 164 5.73 22.60 -34.87
CA SER A 164 4.91 23.79 -35.09
C SER A 164 5.71 25.07 -35.26
N LEU A 165 6.92 25.13 -34.72
CA LEU A 165 7.85 26.25 -34.91
C LEU A 165 8.82 26.03 -36.08
N ASN A 166 8.54 25.06 -36.95
CA ASN A 166 9.35 24.69 -38.11
C ASN A 166 10.80 24.30 -37.74
N PHE A 167 11.00 23.63 -36.61
CA PHE A 167 12.33 23.16 -36.19
C PHE A 167 13.03 22.34 -37.29
N SER A 168 12.29 21.46 -37.97
CA SER A 168 12.85 20.63 -39.04
C SER A 168 13.29 21.42 -40.29
N LYS A 169 12.72 22.61 -40.51
CA LYS A 169 13.13 23.55 -41.56
C LYS A 169 14.40 24.32 -41.14
N VAL A 170 14.43 24.77 -39.89
CA VAL A 170 15.54 25.55 -39.32
C VAL A 170 16.81 24.71 -39.17
N PHE A 171 16.68 23.47 -38.69
CA PHE A 171 17.80 22.54 -38.50
C PHE A 171 17.60 21.27 -39.35
N PRO A 172 17.80 21.35 -40.68
CA PRO A 172 17.54 20.23 -41.57
C PRO A 172 18.43 19.02 -41.21
N GLY A 173 17.82 17.85 -41.11
CA GLY A 173 18.51 16.60 -40.76
C GLY A 173 18.68 16.36 -39.25
N ILE A 174 18.52 17.39 -38.41
CA ILE A 174 18.53 17.24 -36.95
C ILE A 174 17.17 16.74 -36.46
N LYS A 175 17.18 15.74 -35.58
CA LYS A 175 15.98 15.13 -35.00
C LYS A 175 15.85 15.51 -33.53
N PRO A 176 14.95 16.43 -33.15
CA PRO A 176 14.80 16.83 -31.75
C PRO A 176 14.07 15.73 -30.97
N HIS A 177 14.60 15.42 -29.79
CA HIS A 177 13.97 14.57 -28.79
C HIS A 177 13.79 15.38 -27.51
N MET A 178 12.55 15.54 -27.05
CA MET A 178 12.24 16.32 -25.86
C MET A 178 12.28 15.42 -24.63
N ALA A 179 13.12 15.71 -23.64
CA ALA A 179 13.11 14.99 -22.37
C ALA A 179 12.02 15.56 -21.43
N THR A 180 11.17 14.71 -20.86
CA THR A 180 10.11 15.01 -19.88
C THR A 180 10.16 14.10 -18.64
N LEU A 181 9.34 14.40 -17.63
CA LEU A 181 9.25 13.69 -16.35
C LEU A 181 8.73 12.25 -16.51
N ASN A 182 9.25 11.33 -15.70
CA ASN A 182 8.91 9.90 -15.70
C ASN A 182 7.40 9.63 -15.57
N GLY A 183 6.68 10.46 -14.81
CA GLY A 183 5.25 10.28 -14.56
C GLY A 183 4.38 10.22 -15.82
N HIS A 184 4.85 10.78 -16.95
CA HIS A 184 4.14 10.69 -18.23
C HIS A 184 4.11 9.27 -18.81
N TYR A 185 5.00 8.38 -18.38
CA TYR A 185 5.13 7.02 -18.89
C TYR A 185 4.54 5.95 -17.96
N ASP A 186 4.06 6.34 -16.78
CA ASP A 186 3.49 5.44 -15.77
C ASP A 186 2.01 5.12 -16.02
N VAL A 187 1.31 5.96 -16.81
CA VAL A 187 -0.12 5.80 -17.12
C VAL A 187 -0.28 5.10 -18.48
N PRO A 188 -0.93 3.91 -18.55
CA PRO A 188 -1.24 3.22 -19.79
C PRO A 188 -1.99 4.12 -20.78
N PHE A 189 -1.75 3.94 -22.08
CA PHE A 189 -2.23 4.77 -23.21
C PHE A 189 -1.69 6.20 -23.25
N TYR A 190 -1.64 6.90 -22.11
CA TYR A 190 -1.01 8.22 -22.03
C TYR A 190 0.49 8.15 -22.32
N ARG A 191 1.14 7.08 -21.85
CA ARG A 191 2.50 6.69 -22.22
C ARG A 191 2.69 6.66 -23.73
N ASP A 192 1.82 5.96 -24.45
CA ASP A 192 1.94 5.79 -25.90
C ASP A 192 1.74 7.13 -26.61
N TYR A 193 0.78 7.95 -26.16
CA TYR A 193 0.60 9.34 -26.63
C TYR A 193 1.87 10.18 -26.44
N ALA A 194 2.49 10.15 -25.27
CA ALA A 194 3.73 10.87 -24.98
C ALA A 194 4.91 10.38 -25.86
N LEU A 195 5.01 9.07 -26.06
CA LEU A 195 6.04 8.46 -26.92
C LEU A 195 5.86 8.85 -28.39
N PHE A 196 4.62 8.99 -28.87
CA PHE A 196 4.32 9.39 -30.25
C PHE A 196 4.79 10.81 -30.59
N GLY A 197 4.82 11.71 -29.60
CA GLY A 197 5.44 13.04 -29.71
C GLY A 197 6.97 12.99 -29.80
N GLY A 198 7.60 11.85 -29.51
CA GLY A 198 9.05 11.69 -29.45
C GLY A 198 9.65 12.14 -28.11
N ALA A 199 8.84 12.19 -27.05
CA ALA A 199 9.32 12.55 -25.72
C ALA A 199 10.12 11.40 -25.08
N LEU A 200 11.16 11.73 -24.30
CA LEU A 200 12.04 10.84 -23.54
C LEU A 200 11.96 11.11 -22.03
N VAL A 201 12.53 10.23 -21.22
CA VAL A 201 12.68 10.42 -19.76
C VAL A 201 13.87 11.35 -19.41
N THR A 202 13.68 12.37 -18.55
CA THR A 202 14.75 13.33 -18.14
C THR A 202 15.51 12.95 -16.86
N LEU A 203 14.79 12.58 -15.78
CA LEU A 203 15.36 12.53 -14.41
C LEU A 203 16.46 11.47 -14.23
N GLN A 204 16.41 10.37 -15.00
CA GLN A 204 17.44 9.34 -14.96
C GLN A 204 18.61 9.60 -15.91
N CYS A 205 18.44 10.46 -16.93
CA CYS A 205 19.48 10.70 -17.95
C CYS A 205 20.50 11.78 -17.54
N LEU A 206 20.19 12.63 -16.57
CA LEU A 206 21.05 13.74 -16.14
C LEU A 206 21.78 13.51 -14.80
N SER A 207 21.46 12.43 -14.06
CA SER A 207 22.14 12.11 -12.80
C SER A 207 23.28 11.13 -13.03
N PHE A 208 24.52 11.64 -13.10
CA PHE A 208 25.72 10.80 -13.20
C PHE A 208 26.14 10.17 -11.84
N ASP A 209 25.63 10.69 -10.71
CA ASP A 209 26.04 10.31 -9.35
C ASP A 209 25.22 9.21 -8.67
N SER A 210 24.38 8.49 -9.41
CA SER A 210 23.82 7.23 -8.90
C SER A 210 24.45 6.07 -9.66
N LYS A 211 24.90 5.03 -8.94
CA LYS A 211 25.48 3.78 -9.44
C LYS A 211 24.53 3.02 -10.40
N ALA A 212 24.26 3.58 -11.56
CA ALA A 212 23.39 3.03 -12.60
C ALA A 212 24.16 3.00 -13.92
N THR A 213 25.25 2.22 -13.95
CA THR A 213 25.90 1.78 -15.19
C THR A 213 24.87 1.14 -16.13
N MET A 214 24.76 1.70 -17.35
CA MET A 214 23.79 1.33 -18.40
C MET A 214 23.98 -0.06 -19.02
N THR A 215 24.94 -0.88 -18.59
CA THR A 215 24.97 -2.31 -18.91
C THR A 215 25.61 -3.10 -17.75
N SER A 216 24.81 -3.76 -16.90
CA SER A 216 25.35 -4.70 -15.91
C SER A 216 24.30 -5.69 -15.37
N PRO A 217 24.72 -6.82 -14.76
CA PRO A 217 23.87 -7.89 -14.19
C PRO A 217 22.80 -7.44 -13.19
N LEU A 218 22.79 -6.17 -12.82
CA LEU A 218 21.76 -5.51 -12.01
C LEU A 218 20.38 -5.45 -12.67
N SER A 219 20.22 -5.60 -13.99
CA SER A 219 18.87 -5.57 -14.60
C SER A 219 18.00 -6.76 -14.19
N LYS A 220 18.56 -7.94 -13.96
CA LYS A 220 17.83 -9.11 -13.45
C LYS A 220 17.54 -8.99 -11.95
N MET A 221 18.53 -8.58 -11.15
CA MET A 221 18.34 -8.41 -9.70
C MET A 221 17.44 -7.22 -9.35
N ALA A 222 17.55 -6.10 -10.07
CA ALA A 222 16.69 -4.93 -9.92
C ALA A 222 15.31 -5.18 -10.51
N ARG A 223 15.15 -5.83 -11.68
CA ARG A 223 13.82 -6.30 -12.13
C ARG A 223 13.24 -7.29 -11.13
N GLN A 224 13.99 -8.28 -10.63
CA GLN A 224 13.52 -9.18 -9.58
C GLN A 224 13.21 -8.43 -8.28
N SER A 225 13.95 -7.37 -7.93
CA SER A 225 13.69 -6.56 -6.74
C SER A 225 12.46 -5.67 -6.91
N ILE A 226 12.25 -5.09 -8.09
CA ILE A 226 11.08 -4.28 -8.46
C ILE A 226 9.85 -5.16 -8.60
N PHE A 227 9.95 -6.33 -9.25
CA PHE A 227 8.88 -7.32 -9.32
C PHE A 227 8.57 -7.90 -7.94
N ARG A 228 9.58 -8.20 -7.12
CA ARG A 228 9.35 -8.57 -5.71
C ARG A 228 8.67 -7.43 -4.95
N TYR A 229 9.12 -6.20 -5.13
CA TYR A 229 8.54 -5.01 -4.50
C TYR A 229 7.10 -4.77 -4.94
N LEU A 230 6.79 -4.80 -6.24
CA LEU A 230 5.46 -4.65 -6.79
C LEU A 230 4.55 -5.80 -6.37
N ARG A 231 5.06 -7.04 -6.38
CA ARG A 231 4.32 -8.21 -5.89
C ARG A 231 3.99 -8.07 -4.40
N SER A 232 4.94 -7.60 -3.60
CA SER A 232 4.74 -7.33 -2.17
C SER A 232 3.80 -6.16 -1.93
N LEU A 233 3.90 -5.09 -2.72
CA LEU A 233 3.02 -3.94 -2.68
C LEU A 233 1.58 -4.32 -3.07
N ILE A 234 1.40 -5.14 -4.11
CA ILE A 234 0.10 -5.68 -4.52
C ILE A 234 -0.44 -6.61 -3.44
N ALA A 235 0.39 -7.51 -2.88
CA ALA A 235 -0.02 -8.39 -1.80
C ALA A 235 -0.44 -7.60 -0.56
N ILE A 236 0.28 -6.52 -0.22
CA ILE A 236 -0.10 -5.57 0.81
C ILE A 236 -1.36 -4.81 0.45
N LEU A 237 -1.54 -4.38 -0.79
CA LEU A 237 -2.80 -3.75 -1.18
C LEU A 237 -3.97 -4.73 -0.98
N LEU A 238 -3.81 -5.99 -1.37
CA LEU A 238 -4.81 -7.02 -1.15
C LEU A 238 -5.03 -7.34 0.34
N LEU A 239 -3.98 -7.26 1.16
CA LEU A 239 -4.00 -7.60 2.59
C LEU A 239 -4.22 -6.41 3.55
N GLU A 240 -4.02 -5.16 3.16
CA GLU A 240 -4.27 -3.96 3.97
C GLU A 240 -5.63 -3.35 3.62
N MET A 241 -6.02 -3.47 2.34
CA MET A 241 -7.44 -3.38 2.02
C MET A 241 -8.25 -4.41 2.81
N SER A 242 -7.65 -5.46 3.39
CA SER A 242 -8.34 -6.41 4.27
C SER A 242 -8.96 -5.78 5.53
N PHE A 243 -8.35 -4.75 6.11
CA PHE A 243 -8.84 -4.16 7.35
C PHE A 243 -9.76 -2.96 7.11
N LEU A 244 -9.56 -2.23 6.00
CA LEU A 244 -10.33 -1.01 5.69
C LEU A 244 -11.44 -1.23 4.65
N ILE A 245 -11.19 -2.03 3.61
CA ILE A 245 -12.08 -2.14 2.43
C ILE A 245 -12.73 -3.51 2.32
N GLN A 246 -12.09 -4.60 2.76
CA GLN A 246 -12.64 -5.94 2.72
C GLN A 246 -13.88 -6.12 3.58
N PRO A 247 -14.06 -5.46 4.75
CA PRO A 247 -15.33 -5.51 5.45
C PRO A 247 -16.46 -4.93 4.57
N ALA A 248 -16.20 -3.83 3.88
CA ALA A 248 -17.14 -3.22 2.93
C ALA A 248 -17.35 -4.08 1.68
N LEU A 249 -16.30 -4.68 1.12
CA LEU A 249 -16.37 -5.59 -0.02
C LEU A 249 -17.12 -6.88 0.34
N CYS A 250 -16.87 -7.47 1.50
CA CYS A 250 -17.57 -8.65 1.98
C CYS A 250 -19.05 -8.34 2.28
N ALA A 251 -19.34 -7.18 2.86
CA ALA A 251 -20.72 -6.71 3.03
C ALA A 251 -21.40 -6.49 1.67
N PHE A 252 -20.69 -5.90 0.70
CA PHE A 252 -21.18 -5.71 -0.67
C PHE A 252 -21.43 -7.04 -1.38
N LEU A 253 -20.47 -7.98 -1.32
CA LEU A 253 -20.58 -9.33 -1.88
C LEU A 253 -21.75 -10.07 -1.23
N TYR A 254 -21.88 -10.02 0.09
CA TYR A 254 -23.02 -10.63 0.78
C TYR A 254 -24.35 -10.00 0.33
N THR A 255 -24.38 -8.68 0.19
CA THR A 255 -25.58 -7.97 -0.28
C THR A 255 -25.94 -8.35 -1.71
N TYR A 256 -24.98 -8.29 -2.62
CA TYR A 256 -25.18 -8.57 -4.03
C TYR A 256 -25.49 -10.05 -4.30
N MET A 257 -24.75 -10.96 -3.68
CA MET A 257 -24.90 -12.40 -3.90
C MET A 257 -26.10 -13.02 -3.19
N PHE A 258 -26.57 -12.41 -2.08
CA PHE A 258 -27.59 -13.06 -1.23
C PHE A 258 -28.82 -12.18 -0.95
N LEU A 259 -28.65 -10.93 -0.48
CA LEU A 259 -29.78 -10.04 -0.17
C LEU A 259 -30.54 -9.61 -1.43
N CYS A 260 -29.84 -9.24 -2.51
CA CYS A 260 -30.46 -8.82 -3.76
C CYS A 260 -31.30 -9.94 -4.40
N PRO A 261 -30.82 -11.20 -4.53
CA PRO A 261 -31.65 -12.32 -4.98
C PRO A 261 -32.86 -12.60 -4.08
N LEU A 262 -32.68 -12.57 -2.75
CA LEU A 262 -33.79 -12.73 -1.80
C LEU A 262 -34.87 -11.66 -2.00
N MET A 263 -34.49 -10.39 -2.13
CA MET A 263 -35.44 -9.30 -2.38
C MET A 263 -36.15 -9.45 -3.73
N ARG A 264 -35.46 -9.89 -4.78
CA ARG A 264 -36.09 -10.14 -6.09
C ARG A 264 -37.13 -11.25 -6.02
N ILE A 265 -36.88 -12.31 -5.25
CA ILE A 265 -37.85 -13.40 -5.01
C ILE A 265 -39.06 -12.88 -4.23
N ILE A 266 -38.85 -12.13 -3.14
CA ILE A 266 -39.95 -11.52 -2.34
C ILE A 266 -40.81 -10.60 -3.20
N LEU A 267 -40.19 -9.86 -4.12
CA LEU A 267 -40.88 -8.93 -5.03
C LEU A 267 -41.47 -9.61 -6.28
N GLY A 268 -41.41 -10.94 -6.38
CA GLY A 268 -41.98 -11.69 -7.52
C GLY A 268 -41.27 -11.43 -8.86
N GLN A 269 -40.02 -10.94 -8.85
CA GLN A 269 -39.26 -10.66 -10.06
C GLN A 269 -38.57 -11.93 -10.57
N ALA A 270 -38.67 -12.20 -11.88
CA ALA A 270 -38.00 -13.32 -12.52
C ALA A 270 -36.47 -13.23 -12.32
N ILE A 271 -35.85 -14.37 -12.00
CA ILE A 271 -34.40 -14.43 -11.74
C ILE A 271 -33.64 -14.39 -13.07
N VAL A 272 -33.44 -13.19 -13.62
CA VAL A 272 -32.63 -12.98 -14.83
C VAL A 272 -31.39 -12.17 -14.45
N GLY A 273 -30.21 -12.77 -14.66
CA GLY A 273 -28.88 -12.18 -14.47
C GLY A 273 -28.27 -12.37 -13.06
N GLY A 274 -26.98 -12.77 -13.03
CA GLY A 274 -26.00 -12.62 -11.93
C GLY A 274 -26.29 -13.19 -10.53
N GLY A 275 -27.51 -13.61 -10.21
CA GLY A 275 -27.95 -14.00 -8.87
C GLY A 275 -29.07 -15.04 -8.91
N GLY A 276 -28.90 -16.05 -9.78
CA GLY A 276 -29.79 -17.19 -10.02
C GLY A 276 -30.40 -17.86 -8.77
N LEU A 277 -31.32 -18.81 -8.96
CA LEU A 277 -31.82 -19.71 -7.90
C LEU A 277 -30.66 -20.32 -7.07
N GLY A 278 -29.52 -20.60 -7.71
CA GLY A 278 -28.30 -21.06 -7.03
C GLY A 278 -27.72 -20.04 -6.04
N GLY A 279 -27.70 -18.75 -6.36
CA GLY A 279 -27.24 -17.70 -5.45
C GLY A 279 -28.14 -17.58 -4.21
N PHE A 280 -29.46 -17.70 -4.41
CA PHE A 280 -30.43 -17.75 -3.31
C PHE A 280 -30.23 -18.98 -2.40
N ILE A 281 -30.10 -20.17 -2.98
CA ILE A 281 -29.85 -21.41 -2.21
C ILE A 281 -28.53 -21.31 -1.43
N MET A 282 -27.46 -20.83 -2.08
CA MET A 282 -26.17 -20.60 -1.42
C MET A 282 -26.29 -19.57 -0.29
N GLY A 283 -27.11 -18.54 -0.46
CA GLY A 283 -27.41 -17.56 0.58
C GLY A 283 -28.13 -18.15 1.79
N LEU A 284 -29.11 -19.04 1.57
CA LEU A 284 -29.78 -19.75 2.65
C LEU A 284 -28.82 -20.68 3.39
N ILE A 285 -28.01 -21.46 2.67
CA ILE A 285 -26.99 -22.34 3.26
C ILE A 285 -26.00 -21.52 4.08
N TYR A 286 -25.46 -20.44 3.51
CA TYR A 286 -24.50 -19.59 4.21
C TYR A 286 -25.15 -18.89 5.42
N THR A 287 -26.41 -18.44 5.32
CA THR A 287 -27.13 -17.83 6.45
C THR A 287 -27.37 -18.84 7.57
N ALA A 288 -27.79 -20.06 7.25
CA ALA A 288 -27.94 -21.14 8.22
C ALA A 288 -26.61 -21.52 8.88
N TYR A 289 -25.52 -21.58 8.10
CA TYR A 289 -24.17 -21.69 8.62
C TYR A 289 -23.83 -20.51 9.54
N TRP A 290 -24.09 -19.27 9.11
CA TRP A 290 -23.76 -18.05 9.86
C TRP A 290 -24.46 -18.01 11.23
N ILE A 291 -25.75 -18.36 11.27
CA ILE A 291 -26.55 -18.45 12.49
C ILE A 291 -26.05 -19.58 13.39
N SER A 292 -25.88 -20.78 12.85
CA SER A 292 -25.47 -21.95 13.63
C SER A 292 -24.06 -21.82 14.22
N THR A 293 -23.19 -21.03 13.57
CA THR A 293 -21.81 -20.80 13.99
C THR A 293 -21.57 -19.42 14.61
N ARG A 294 -22.63 -18.67 14.96
CA ARG A 294 -22.55 -17.30 15.50
C ARG A 294 -21.65 -17.17 16.74
N ARG A 295 -21.52 -18.23 17.55
CA ARG A 295 -20.66 -18.26 18.75
C ARG A 295 -19.23 -18.75 18.51
N TRP A 296 -18.88 -19.14 17.29
CA TRP A 296 -17.52 -19.63 16.99
C TRP A 296 -16.43 -18.60 17.31
N PRO A 297 -16.60 -17.29 17.01
CA PRO A 297 -15.60 -16.28 17.36
C PRO A 297 -15.27 -16.20 18.86
N THR A 298 -16.20 -16.60 19.74
CA THR A 298 -16.01 -16.62 21.20
C THR A 298 -15.67 -18.02 21.73
N ARG A 299 -15.56 -19.02 20.86
CA ARG A 299 -15.26 -20.42 21.19
C ARG A 299 -14.03 -20.95 20.44
N GLY A 300 -13.03 -20.09 20.28
CA GLY A 300 -11.75 -20.44 19.65
C GLY A 300 -11.67 -20.25 18.14
N GLY A 301 -12.76 -19.82 17.51
CA GLY A 301 -12.80 -19.50 16.08
C GLY A 301 -12.57 -20.73 15.20
N ILE A 302 -11.96 -20.50 14.05
CA ILE A 302 -11.42 -21.54 13.17
C ILE A 302 -9.89 -21.40 13.27
N TYR A 303 -9.12 -22.44 12.96
CA TYR A 303 -7.69 -22.28 12.75
C TYR A 303 -7.29 -23.20 11.59
N CYS A 304 -6.99 -22.61 10.44
CA CYS A 304 -6.66 -23.36 9.25
C CYS A 304 -5.17 -23.20 8.94
N ARG A 305 -4.36 -24.22 9.27
CA ARG A 305 -2.90 -24.23 9.01
C ARG A 305 -2.55 -24.02 7.54
N TRP A 306 -3.36 -24.54 6.63
CA TRP A 306 -3.16 -24.32 5.21
C TRP A 306 -3.34 -22.85 4.85
N PHE A 307 -4.39 -22.21 5.38
CA PHE A 307 -4.67 -20.80 5.15
C PHE A 307 -3.55 -19.92 5.72
N THR A 308 -3.15 -20.11 6.98
CA THR A 308 -2.11 -19.29 7.63
C THR A 308 -0.75 -19.37 6.93
N ARG A 309 -0.51 -20.42 6.12
CA ARG A 309 0.72 -20.65 5.34
C ARG A 309 0.62 -20.23 3.88
N LEU A 310 -0.47 -19.59 3.46
CA LEU A 310 -0.62 -19.14 2.08
C LEU A 310 0.54 -18.19 1.70
N PRO A 311 1.13 -18.35 0.50
CA PRO A 311 2.26 -17.53 0.06
C PRO A 311 1.99 -16.02 0.05
N ILE A 312 0.72 -15.61 -0.09
CA ILE A 312 0.32 -14.20 -0.11
C ILE A 312 0.72 -13.46 1.17
N PHE A 313 0.63 -14.11 2.34
CA PHE A 313 1.04 -13.51 3.60
C PHE A 313 2.55 -13.23 3.58
N ARG A 314 3.37 -14.22 3.21
CA ARG A 314 4.83 -14.04 3.04
C ARG A 314 5.18 -12.99 1.98
N TRP A 315 4.40 -12.86 0.91
CA TRP A 315 4.64 -11.84 -0.11
C TRP A 315 4.35 -10.45 0.40
N ALA A 316 3.23 -10.24 1.12
CA ALA A 316 2.96 -8.98 1.77
C ALA A 316 4.07 -8.63 2.76
N MET A 317 4.56 -9.61 3.52
CA MET A 317 5.64 -9.40 4.46
C MET A 317 6.91 -8.92 3.77
N ASN A 318 7.26 -9.39 2.57
CA ASN A 318 8.45 -8.84 1.90
C ASN A 318 8.40 -7.32 1.62
N TYR A 319 7.22 -6.68 1.77
CA TYR A 319 7.11 -5.23 1.74
C TYR A 319 7.68 -4.58 3.01
N PHE A 320 7.43 -5.11 4.20
CA PHE A 320 8.05 -4.65 5.45
C PHE A 320 9.25 -5.54 5.77
N PRO A 321 10.44 -5.05 6.11
CA PRO A 321 11.46 -5.94 6.66
C PRO A 321 11.05 -6.39 8.07
N SER A 322 10.04 -7.26 8.17
CA SER A 322 9.40 -7.73 9.40
C SER A 322 10.09 -8.98 9.95
N ARG A 323 10.20 -9.08 11.28
CA ARG A 323 10.76 -10.25 11.96
C ARG A 323 10.06 -10.51 13.28
N LEU A 324 9.82 -11.79 13.57
CA LEU A 324 9.51 -12.27 14.92
C LEU A 324 10.83 -12.58 15.63
N VAL A 325 11.08 -11.90 16.75
CA VAL A 325 12.33 -11.96 17.50
C VAL A 325 12.06 -12.58 18.87
N VAL A 326 12.73 -13.68 19.16
CA VAL A 326 12.77 -14.27 20.50
C VAL A 326 13.77 -13.48 21.33
N SER A 327 13.32 -12.83 22.42
CA SER A 327 14.23 -12.08 23.29
C SER A 327 15.30 -12.99 23.90
N ASP A 328 16.47 -12.43 24.17
CA ASP A 328 17.56 -13.12 24.87
C ASP A 328 17.10 -13.66 26.23
N GLU A 329 16.27 -12.93 26.97
CA GLU A 329 15.74 -13.36 28.27
C GLU A 329 14.84 -14.60 28.12
N LEU A 330 14.01 -14.63 27.07
CA LEU A 330 13.20 -15.79 26.72
C LEU A 330 14.10 -16.95 26.27
N ARG A 331 15.13 -16.67 25.49
CA ARG A 331 16.08 -17.67 25.00
C ARG A 331 16.88 -18.29 26.14
N GLU A 332 17.43 -17.49 27.04
CA GLU A 332 18.20 -17.92 28.21
C GLU A 332 17.32 -18.73 29.17
N TRP A 333 16.10 -18.25 29.44
CA TRP A 333 15.13 -18.99 30.24
C TRP A 333 14.80 -20.35 29.62
N ALA A 334 14.55 -20.40 28.31
CA ALA A 334 14.29 -21.67 27.62
C ALA A 334 15.55 -22.56 27.56
N ALA A 335 16.75 -21.98 27.40
CA ALA A 335 18.01 -22.70 27.30
C ALA A 335 18.35 -23.39 28.62
N SER A 336 18.11 -22.73 29.76
CA SER A 336 18.25 -23.31 31.10
C SER A 336 17.39 -24.56 31.32
N GLN A 337 16.40 -24.80 30.45
CA GLN A 337 15.48 -25.93 30.51
C GLN A 337 15.68 -26.91 29.35
N GLY A 338 16.72 -26.73 28.53
CA GLY A 338 16.99 -27.55 27.34
C GLY A 338 15.95 -27.39 26.23
N ARG A 339 15.27 -26.23 26.15
CA ARG A 339 14.14 -25.97 25.24
C ARG A 339 14.48 -25.06 24.07
N VAL A 340 15.76 -24.78 23.83
CA VAL A 340 16.23 -24.02 22.68
C VAL A 340 16.83 -24.98 21.65
N PHE A 341 16.49 -24.78 20.39
CA PHE A 341 17.06 -25.54 19.28
C PHE A 341 17.16 -24.66 18.04
N THR A 342 17.98 -25.07 17.09
CA THR A 342 18.12 -24.39 15.80
C THR A 342 17.36 -25.16 14.74
N LYS A 343 16.48 -24.48 14.00
CA LYS A 343 15.78 -25.05 12.85
C LYS A 343 15.85 -24.07 11.70
N ALA A 344 16.27 -24.54 10.51
CA ALA A 344 16.46 -23.71 9.32
C ALA A 344 17.31 -22.43 9.55
N GLY A 345 18.35 -22.53 10.40
CA GLY A 345 19.23 -21.40 10.71
C GLY A 345 18.64 -20.35 11.66
N ARG A 346 17.48 -20.62 12.28
CA ARG A 346 16.85 -19.73 13.28
C ARG A 346 16.78 -20.38 14.65
N VAL A 347 16.83 -19.55 15.68
CA VAL A 347 16.63 -19.97 17.07
C VAL A 347 15.13 -20.16 17.29
N ALA A 348 14.74 -21.37 17.70
CA ALA A 348 13.39 -21.71 18.08
C ALA A 348 13.33 -22.07 19.57
N VAL A 349 12.18 -21.79 20.19
CA VAL A 349 11.93 -21.98 21.62
C VAL A 349 10.71 -22.87 21.82
N ARG A 350 10.91 -24.02 22.48
CA ARG A 350 9.80 -24.91 22.84
C ARG A 350 9.18 -24.44 24.16
N LEU A 351 8.11 -23.65 24.06
CA LEU A 351 7.26 -23.36 25.21
C LEU A 351 6.52 -24.64 25.65
N PRO A 352 6.35 -24.89 26.96
CA PRO A 352 5.54 -26.03 27.42
C PRO A 352 4.11 -25.98 26.91
N THR A 353 3.67 -27.05 26.27
CA THR A 353 2.30 -27.16 25.77
C THR A 353 1.28 -27.44 26.88
N ALA A 354 1.71 -27.76 28.10
CA ALA A 354 0.83 -27.97 29.26
C ALA A 354 0.22 -26.66 29.81
N PHE A 355 0.69 -25.50 29.34
CA PHE A 355 0.20 -24.19 29.74
C PHE A 355 -0.40 -23.45 28.54
N ASN A 356 -1.30 -22.51 28.85
CA ASN A 356 -1.78 -21.51 27.90
C ASN A 356 -1.05 -20.18 28.16
N TYR A 357 -0.94 -19.37 27.12
CA TYR A 357 -0.16 -18.13 27.14
C TYR A 357 -1.05 -16.96 26.71
N LEU A 358 -0.97 -15.86 27.46
CA LEU A 358 -1.61 -14.60 27.09
C LEU A 358 -0.52 -13.59 26.73
N VAL A 359 -0.45 -13.20 25.46
CA VAL A 359 0.53 -12.23 24.97
C VAL A 359 -0.09 -10.84 24.94
N GLY A 360 0.58 -9.87 25.55
CA GLY A 360 0.23 -8.46 25.38
C GLY A 360 1.12 -7.82 24.32
N TYR A 361 0.54 -7.44 23.19
CA TYR A 361 1.24 -6.77 22.10
C TYR A 361 1.19 -5.25 22.25
N HIS A 362 2.34 -4.60 22.08
CA HIS A 362 2.50 -3.16 22.21
C HIS A 362 3.55 -2.59 21.24
N PRO A 363 3.44 -1.31 20.84
CA PRO A 363 2.20 -0.54 20.84
C PRO A 363 1.21 -1.12 19.82
N HIS A 364 -0.08 -0.84 19.97
CA HIS A 364 -1.11 -1.25 19.02
C HIS A 364 -0.84 -0.72 17.61
N GLY A 365 -0.27 0.49 17.48
CA GLY A 365 -0.19 1.19 16.19
C GLY A 365 -1.57 1.44 15.59
N TRP A 366 -1.63 1.83 14.31
CA TRP A 366 -2.93 1.92 13.62
C TRP A 366 -3.50 0.52 13.37
N LEU A 367 -2.81 -0.31 12.57
CA LEU A 367 -3.35 -1.57 12.07
C LEU A 367 -2.88 -2.80 12.87
N ALA A 368 -2.01 -2.61 13.88
CA ALA A 368 -1.39 -3.69 14.65
C ALA A 368 -0.78 -4.76 13.75
N LEU A 369 -0.07 -4.34 12.70
CA LEU A 369 0.47 -5.24 11.68
C LEU A 369 1.40 -6.25 12.30
N GLY A 370 2.31 -5.85 13.17
CA GLY A 370 3.20 -6.81 13.81
C GLY A 370 2.46 -7.85 14.65
N ALA A 371 1.31 -7.52 15.23
CA ALA A 371 0.49 -8.50 15.94
C ALA A 371 -0.18 -9.49 14.99
N VAL A 372 -0.80 -9.00 13.92
CA VAL A 372 -1.48 -9.84 12.91
C VAL A 372 -0.48 -10.73 12.19
N GLU A 373 0.69 -10.19 11.84
CA GLU A 373 1.77 -10.89 11.15
C GLU A 373 2.45 -11.94 12.04
N SER A 374 2.56 -11.69 13.34
CA SER A 374 3.21 -12.61 14.29
C SER A 374 2.25 -13.70 14.79
N PHE A 375 0.97 -13.37 14.99
CA PHE A 375 0.03 -14.23 15.72
C PHE A 375 -1.23 -14.61 14.93
N GLY A 376 -1.49 -13.98 13.78
CA GLY A 376 -2.67 -14.26 12.93
C GLY A 376 -2.36 -15.03 11.64
N ASN A 377 -1.08 -15.23 11.31
CA ASN A 377 -0.65 -16.07 10.18
C ASN A 377 0.78 -16.58 10.40
N ASP A 378 1.29 -17.39 9.47
CA ASP A 378 2.61 -18.04 9.59
C ASP A 378 3.67 -17.37 8.70
N ALA A 379 3.49 -16.10 8.34
CA ALA A 379 4.42 -15.38 7.47
C ALA A 379 5.75 -15.05 8.15
N LEU A 380 5.71 -14.76 9.45
CA LEU A 380 6.91 -14.60 10.29
C LEU A 380 7.38 -15.93 10.89
N GLU A 381 6.86 -17.05 10.39
CA GLU A 381 7.25 -18.41 10.79
C GLU A 381 7.05 -18.66 12.30
N PHE A 382 5.91 -18.22 12.83
CA PHE A 382 5.52 -18.47 14.22
C PHE A 382 5.57 -19.96 14.56
N SER A 383 5.03 -20.82 13.68
CA SER A 383 4.95 -22.27 13.93
C SER A 383 6.32 -22.96 13.99
N GLU A 384 7.34 -22.34 13.40
CA GLU A 384 8.73 -22.80 13.47
C GLU A 384 9.42 -22.26 14.74
N THR A 385 9.10 -21.02 15.13
CA THR A 385 9.66 -20.35 16.31
C THR A 385 9.13 -20.95 17.62
N PHE A 386 7.84 -21.27 17.68
CA PHE A 386 7.14 -21.81 18.84
C PHE A 386 6.40 -23.11 18.47
N PRO A 387 7.12 -24.22 18.22
CA PRO A 387 6.50 -25.46 17.77
C PRO A 387 5.52 -26.03 18.82
N GLY A 388 4.36 -26.49 18.36
CA GLY A 388 3.35 -27.10 19.21
C GLY A 388 2.45 -26.10 19.95
N ILE A 389 2.71 -24.80 19.83
CA ILE A 389 1.84 -23.74 20.34
C ILE A 389 0.88 -23.30 19.23
N GLN A 390 -0.39 -23.15 19.57
CA GLN A 390 -1.43 -22.67 18.66
C GLN A 390 -1.68 -21.17 18.87
N PRO A 391 -1.34 -20.30 17.90
CA PRO A 391 -1.56 -18.87 18.04
C PRO A 391 -3.02 -18.49 17.72
N HIS A 392 -3.54 -17.54 18.48
CA HIS A 392 -4.82 -16.89 18.28
C HIS A 392 -4.65 -15.38 18.41
N MET A 393 -5.10 -14.63 17.41
CA MET A 393 -5.11 -13.17 17.46
C MET A 393 -6.48 -12.68 17.90
N ALA A 394 -6.54 -12.00 19.06
CA ALA A 394 -7.78 -11.44 19.56
C ALA A 394 -8.05 -10.07 18.91
N VAL A 395 -9.18 -9.94 18.22
CA VAL A 395 -9.54 -8.74 17.44
C VAL A 395 -10.91 -8.19 17.82
N LEU A 396 -11.21 -6.99 17.31
CA LEU A 396 -12.44 -6.25 17.59
C LEU A 396 -13.70 -7.06 17.20
N ASN A 397 -14.69 -7.10 18.09
CA ASN A 397 -15.92 -7.88 17.92
C ASN A 397 -16.72 -7.50 16.65
N LEU A 398 -16.67 -6.22 16.25
CA LEU A 398 -17.39 -5.72 15.08
C LEU A 398 -17.03 -6.47 13.80
N LEU A 399 -15.77 -6.91 13.68
CA LEU A 399 -15.28 -7.62 12.49
C LEU A 399 -15.96 -8.98 12.28
N PHE A 400 -16.52 -9.57 13.34
CA PHE A 400 -17.24 -10.85 13.29
C PHE A 400 -18.73 -10.71 12.94
N ASN A 401 -19.27 -9.49 12.95
CA ASN A 401 -20.65 -9.22 12.55
C ASN A 401 -20.80 -9.12 11.02
N ILE A 402 -19.70 -9.03 10.29
CA ILE A 402 -19.68 -8.85 8.83
C ILE A 402 -19.59 -10.24 8.18
N PRO A 403 -20.62 -10.67 7.43
CA PRO A 403 -20.61 -11.93 6.70
C PRO A 403 -19.38 -12.08 5.80
N ILE A 404 -18.89 -13.30 5.62
CA ILE A 404 -17.69 -13.71 4.86
C ILE A 404 -16.39 -13.21 5.52
N HIS A 405 -16.32 -11.93 5.88
CA HIS A 405 -15.17 -11.33 6.54
C HIS A 405 -14.86 -12.00 7.88
N ARG A 406 -15.89 -12.32 8.68
CA ARG A 406 -15.72 -13.07 9.92
C ARG A 406 -15.01 -14.41 9.70
N ASP A 407 -15.32 -15.11 8.60
CA ASP A 407 -14.83 -16.46 8.33
C ASP A 407 -13.37 -16.36 7.85
N TYR A 408 -13.05 -15.33 7.06
CA TYR A 408 -11.68 -14.96 6.71
C TYR A 408 -10.80 -14.72 7.95
N ILE A 409 -11.25 -13.91 8.91
CA ILE A 409 -10.53 -13.67 10.17
C ILE A 409 -10.35 -14.97 10.95
N MET A 410 -11.43 -15.76 11.08
CA MET A 410 -11.37 -17.02 11.79
C MET A 410 -10.42 -18.00 11.11
N LEU A 411 -10.31 -18.07 9.78
CA LEU A 411 -9.36 -18.98 9.12
C LEU A 411 -7.91 -18.75 9.56
N GLY A 412 -7.54 -17.52 9.91
CA GLY A 412 -6.24 -17.14 10.46
C GLY A 412 -6.03 -17.45 11.95
N GLY A 413 -7.04 -17.97 12.66
CA GLY A 413 -7.01 -18.09 14.12
C GLY A 413 -7.55 -16.86 14.86
N GLY A 414 -8.13 -15.91 14.15
CA GLY A 414 -8.69 -14.71 14.74
C GLY A 414 -9.92 -15.01 15.61
N VAL A 415 -9.95 -14.42 16.81
CA VAL A 415 -11.02 -14.62 17.80
C VAL A 415 -11.49 -13.30 18.37
N SER A 416 -12.67 -13.31 18.98
CA SER A 416 -13.19 -12.16 19.71
C SER A 416 -12.26 -11.78 20.87
N VAL A 417 -11.98 -10.49 21.05
CA VAL A 417 -11.27 -9.97 22.24
C VAL A 417 -12.14 -9.89 23.50
N SER A 418 -13.39 -10.36 23.44
CA SER A 418 -14.27 -10.39 24.61
C SER A 418 -13.72 -11.26 25.73
N ARG A 419 -14.06 -10.91 26.98
CA ARG A 419 -13.67 -11.69 28.16
C ARG A 419 -14.08 -13.16 28.06
N GLU A 420 -15.27 -13.45 27.53
CA GLU A 420 -15.77 -14.83 27.35
C GLU A 420 -14.83 -15.64 26.45
N SER A 421 -14.46 -15.07 25.30
CA SER A 421 -13.57 -15.68 24.32
C SER A 421 -12.18 -15.95 24.89
N LEU A 422 -11.59 -14.97 25.57
CA LEU A 422 -10.26 -15.10 26.19
C LEU A 422 -10.26 -16.18 27.28
N ILE A 423 -11.28 -16.21 28.14
CA ILE A 423 -11.41 -17.26 29.16
C ILE A 423 -11.60 -18.63 28.52
N TYR A 424 -12.43 -18.75 27.47
CA TYR A 424 -12.64 -20.02 26.77
C TYR A 424 -11.33 -20.65 26.27
N LEU A 425 -10.47 -19.84 25.65
CA LEU A 425 -9.19 -20.33 25.10
C LEU A 425 -8.12 -20.59 26.16
N LEU A 426 -8.09 -19.78 27.23
CA LEU A 426 -7.01 -19.80 28.20
C LEU A 426 -7.30 -20.71 29.42
N ASP A 427 -8.57 -20.94 29.73
CA ASP A 427 -8.97 -21.79 30.84
C ASP A 427 -9.00 -23.27 30.46
N LYS A 428 -7.94 -23.99 30.86
CA LYS A 428 -7.84 -25.45 30.65
C LYS A 428 -8.92 -26.24 31.41
N GLU A 429 -9.46 -25.73 32.51
CA GLU A 429 -10.53 -26.42 33.26
C GLU A 429 -11.86 -26.35 32.51
N LEU A 430 -12.02 -25.34 31.64
CA LEU A 430 -13.24 -25.16 30.84
C LEU A 430 -13.24 -26.01 29.56
N THR A 431 -12.10 -26.16 28.89
CA THR A 431 -12.02 -26.83 27.57
C THR A 431 -11.22 -28.12 27.56
N GLY A 432 -10.37 -28.35 28.56
CA GLY A 432 -9.37 -29.43 28.54
C GLY A 432 -8.21 -29.20 27.56
N VAL A 433 -8.22 -28.09 26.81
CA VAL A 433 -7.22 -27.76 25.79
C VAL A 433 -6.11 -26.90 26.40
N THR A 434 -4.87 -27.24 26.05
CA THR A 434 -3.66 -26.52 26.47
C THR A 434 -2.76 -26.25 25.26
N GLY A 435 -1.77 -25.38 25.40
CA GLY A 435 -0.87 -24.99 24.31
C GLY A 435 -1.42 -23.86 23.44
N ASN A 436 -2.49 -23.19 23.87
CA ASN A 436 -3.00 -21.99 23.21
C ASN A 436 -2.15 -20.78 23.58
N LEU A 437 -1.87 -19.93 22.60
CA LEU A 437 -1.27 -18.61 22.80
C LEU A 437 -2.22 -17.56 22.22
N VAL A 438 -2.76 -16.70 23.07
CA VAL A 438 -3.72 -15.67 22.68
C VAL A 438 -3.04 -14.31 22.75
N ALA A 439 -2.89 -13.63 21.62
CA ALA A 439 -2.31 -12.29 21.54
C ALA A 439 -3.40 -11.22 21.57
N VAL A 440 -3.18 -10.18 22.39
CA VAL A 440 -4.08 -9.04 22.55
C VAL A 440 -3.28 -7.75 22.45
N SER A 441 -3.68 -6.85 21.55
CA SER A 441 -3.17 -5.47 21.55
C SER A 441 -3.82 -4.68 22.70
N VAL A 442 -3.19 -4.71 23.87
CA VAL A 442 -3.84 -4.40 25.16
C VAL A 442 -4.33 -2.95 25.24
N GLY A 443 -3.60 -2.01 24.66
CA GLY A 443 -3.97 -0.60 24.68
C GLY A 443 -5.19 -0.25 23.81
N GLY A 444 -5.46 -1.07 22.79
CA GLY A 444 -6.61 -0.93 21.89
C GLY A 444 -6.65 0.40 21.13
N ALA A 445 -7.86 0.83 20.75
CA ALA A 445 -8.10 2.05 19.99
C ALA A 445 -7.53 3.33 20.66
N THR A 446 -7.46 3.38 21.99
CA THR A 446 -6.88 4.54 22.69
C THR A 446 -5.37 4.65 22.48
N GLU A 447 -4.67 3.51 22.48
CA GLU A 447 -3.23 3.45 22.20
C GLU A 447 -2.93 3.75 20.73
N ALA A 448 -3.83 3.32 19.83
CA ALA A 448 -3.74 3.65 18.40
C ALA A 448 -3.78 5.16 18.11
N LEU A 449 -4.50 5.94 18.92
CA LEU A 449 -4.57 7.41 18.78
C LEU A 449 -3.27 8.14 19.16
N GLU A 450 -2.36 7.45 19.86
CA GLU A 450 -1.03 7.95 20.24
C GLU A 450 0.07 7.49 19.27
N SER A 451 -0.30 6.79 18.18
CA SER A 451 0.64 6.21 17.22
C SER A 451 1.36 7.30 16.41
N ARG A 452 2.54 7.69 16.88
CA ARG A 452 3.44 8.63 16.21
C ARG A 452 4.82 8.04 16.00
N PRO A 453 5.54 8.40 14.92
CA PRO A 453 6.89 7.91 14.70
C PRO A 453 7.78 8.14 15.93
N GLY A 454 8.51 7.10 16.34
CA GLY A 454 9.39 7.11 17.51
C GLY A 454 8.70 7.15 18.88
N HIS A 455 7.37 7.19 18.95
CA HIS A 455 6.63 7.25 20.22
C HIS A 455 6.14 5.87 20.65
N TYR A 456 6.38 5.53 21.93
CA TYR A 456 5.96 4.29 22.56
C TYR A 456 5.10 4.61 23.79
N VAL A 457 3.86 5.00 23.53
CA VAL A 457 2.88 5.35 24.56
C VAL A 457 1.97 4.13 24.78
N LEU A 458 2.08 3.47 25.93
CA LEU A 458 1.38 2.22 26.23
C LEU A 458 0.23 2.45 27.23
N MET A 459 -0.98 2.09 26.84
CA MET A 459 -2.19 2.29 27.64
C MET A 459 -2.44 1.06 28.53
N LEU A 460 -1.85 1.02 29.73
CA LEU A 460 -1.88 -0.13 30.64
C LEU A 460 -2.53 0.16 32.01
N SER A 461 -2.52 1.40 32.51
CA SER A 461 -2.97 1.67 33.89
C SER A 461 -4.44 1.36 34.09
N ARG A 462 -5.28 1.60 33.09
CA ARG A 462 -6.72 1.30 33.14
C ARG A 462 -7.08 -0.13 32.69
N ARG A 463 -6.12 -0.94 32.22
CA ARG A 463 -6.36 -2.26 31.60
C ARG A 463 -6.24 -3.44 32.58
N ARG A 464 -6.75 -3.28 33.81
CA ARG A 464 -6.72 -4.32 34.88
C ARG A 464 -7.34 -5.66 34.46
N GLY A 465 -8.32 -5.63 33.55
CA GLY A 465 -9.01 -6.82 33.05
C GLY A 465 -8.08 -7.84 32.37
N PHE A 466 -7.05 -7.37 31.67
CA PHE A 466 -6.08 -8.22 30.97
C PHE A 466 -5.29 -9.10 31.96
N PHE A 467 -4.72 -8.48 32.99
CA PHE A 467 -3.99 -9.18 34.06
C PHE A 467 -4.90 -10.07 34.91
N ARG A 468 -6.14 -9.62 35.18
CA ARG A 468 -7.15 -10.41 35.86
C ARG A 468 -7.47 -11.71 35.12
N ILE A 469 -7.51 -11.70 33.78
CA ILE A 469 -7.74 -12.91 32.97
C ILE A 469 -6.56 -13.88 33.10
N ALA A 470 -5.32 -13.39 33.05
CA ALA A 470 -4.13 -14.23 33.23
C ALA A 470 -4.14 -14.96 34.58
N LEU A 471 -4.41 -14.24 35.67
CA LEU A 471 -4.50 -14.83 37.02
C LEU A 471 -5.68 -15.81 37.16
N LYS A 472 -6.87 -15.45 36.65
CA LYS A 472 -8.05 -16.34 36.76
C LYS A 472 -7.88 -17.66 36.03
N THR A 473 -7.24 -17.63 34.87
CA THR A 473 -7.07 -18.83 34.03
C THR A 473 -5.80 -19.60 34.39
N GLY A 474 -4.80 -18.94 34.98
CA GLY A 474 -3.45 -19.47 35.18
C GLY A 474 -2.58 -19.39 33.91
N ALA A 475 -3.03 -18.68 32.87
CA ALA A 475 -2.26 -18.51 31.65
C ALA A 475 -1.02 -17.64 31.91
N HIS A 476 0.13 -18.07 31.43
CA HIS A 476 1.38 -17.34 31.58
C HIS A 476 1.37 -16.09 30.71
N LEU A 477 1.73 -14.95 31.29
CA LEU A 477 1.68 -13.66 30.62
C LEU A 477 2.99 -13.42 29.87
N ILE A 478 2.92 -13.00 28.61
CA ILE A 478 4.11 -12.73 27.79
C ILE A 478 4.06 -11.29 27.28
N PRO A 479 5.04 -10.43 27.59
CA PRO A 479 5.15 -9.11 26.99
C PRO A 479 5.67 -9.23 25.54
N SER A 480 5.13 -8.41 24.63
CA SER A 480 5.59 -8.31 23.25
C SER A 480 5.68 -6.84 22.80
N LEU A 481 6.80 -6.47 22.15
CA LEU A 481 7.03 -5.13 21.60
C LEU A 481 7.25 -5.17 20.08
N GLY A 482 6.41 -4.47 19.32
CA GLY A 482 6.57 -4.21 17.89
C GLY A 482 7.35 -2.93 17.62
N PHE A 483 8.66 -3.04 17.37
CA PHE A 483 9.47 -1.90 16.97
C PHE A 483 9.21 -1.52 15.52
N GLY A 484 8.93 -0.24 15.26
CA GLY A 484 8.63 0.28 13.92
C GLY A 484 7.14 0.33 13.56
N GLU A 485 6.25 -0.23 14.39
CA GLU A 485 4.79 -0.19 14.21
C GLU A 485 4.26 1.25 14.06
N THR A 486 4.72 2.16 14.92
CA THR A 486 4.28 3.56 14.92
C THR A 486 4.93 4.42 13.84
N ASN A 487 5.98 3.91 13.18
CA ASN A 487 6.71 4.61 12.12
C ASN A 487 6.05 4.46 10.73
N MET A 488 5.03 3.60 10.63
CA MET A 488 4.37 3.24 9.38
C MET A 488 3.46 4.34 8.83
N TYR A 489 3.02 5.27 9.65
CA TYR A 489 2.20 6.41 9.23
C TYR A 489 2.57 7.67 9.99
N ASP A 490 2.33 8.82 9.36
CA ASP A 490 2.48 10.12 9.99
C ASP A 490 1.10 10.70 10.32
N GLN A 491 0.73 10.61 11.60
CA GLN A 491 -0.59 11.01 12.11
C GLN A 491 -0.64 12.52 12.35
N VAL A 492 -1.73 13.17 11.95
CA VAL A 492 -2.01 14.57 12.26
C VAL A 492 -1.97 14.79 13.77
N ALA A 493 -1.33 15.88 14.20
CA ALA A 493 -1.25 16.27 15.60
C ALA A 493 -2.65 16.36 16.24
N ASN A 494 -2.88 15.60 17.32
CA ASN A 494 -4.15 15.55 18.07
C ASN A 494 -3.92 15.65 19.60
N PRO A 495 -3.29 16.74 20.09
CA PRO A 495 -2.97 16.86 21.51
C PRO A 495 -4.22 16.76 22.39
N VAL A 496 -4.05 16.22 23.61
CA VAL A 496 -5.12 16.09 24.60
C VAL A 496 -5.76 17.46 24.84
N GLY A 497 -7.09 17.52 24.75
CA GLY A 497 -7.84 18.77 24.87
C GLY A 497 -7.99 19.57 23.58
N SER A 498 -7.44 19.13 22.44
CA SER A 498 -7.78 19.73 21.14
C SER A 498 -9.21 19.38 20.68
N VAL A 499 -9.77 20.17 19.77
CA VAL A 499 -11.08 19.88 19.15
C VAL A 499 -11.06 18.52 18.45
N LEU A 500 -10.02 18.27 17.65
CA LEU A 500 -9.83 17.00 16.94
C LEU A 500 -9.81 15.83 17.93
N ARG A 501 -9.03 15.93 19.01
CA ARG A 501 -8.94 14.87 20.01
C ARG A 501 -10.28 14.63 20.72
N ARG A 502 -11.02 15.67 21.09
CA ARG A 502 -12.37 15.52 21.67
C ARG A 502 -13.33 14.76 20.75
N VAL A 503 -13.30 15.06 19.45
CA VAL A 503 -14.14 14.36 18.46
C VAL A 503 -13.70 12.90 18.32
N GLN A 504 -12.39 12.64 18.23
CA GLN A 504 -11.85 11.28 18.15
C GLN A 504 -12.15 10.45 19.41
N ASP A 505 -12.03 11.05 20.60
CA ASP A 505 -12.33 10.39 21.88
C ASP A 505 -13.83 10.07 21.98
N TRP A 506 -14.71 11.03 21.62
CA TRP A 506 -16.16 10.79 21.57
C TRP A 506 -16.53 9.66 20.58
N PHE A 507 -15.93 9.67 19.40
CA PHE A 507 -16.15 8.62 18.39
C PHE A 507 -15.65 7.26 18.90
N THR A 508 -14.45 7.21 19.46
CA THR A 508 -13.82 5.98 19.98
C THR A 508 -14.61 5.40 21.15
N HIS A 509 -15.16 6.24 22.02
CA HIS A 509 -16.02 5.80 23.13
C HIS A 509 -17.35 5.23 22.62
N THR A 510 -17.94 5.85 21.58
CA THR A 510 -19.23 5.43 21.03
C THR A 510 -19.12 4.14 20.19
N PHE A 511 -18.10 4.04 19.34
CA PHE A 511 -18.00 2.99 18.32
C PHE A 511 -16.89 1.96 18.58
N THR A 512 -16.10 2.11 19.66
CA THR A 512 -14.99 1.22 20.05
C THR A 512 -13.86 1.08 19.02
N PHE A 513 -13.86 1.94 18.00
CA PHE A 513 -12.84 2.06 16.95
C PHE A 513 -12.37 3.52 16.87
N SER A 514 -11.07 3.74 16.68
CA SER A 514 -10.47 5.07 16.56
C SER A 514 -10.26 5.44 15.09
N PRO A 515 -10.62 6.66 14.65
CA PRO A 515 -10.30 7.18 13.33
C PRO A 515 -9.08 8.11 13.39
N PRO A 516 -7.84 7.59 13.36
CA PRO A 516 -6.66 8.43 13.21
C PRO A 516 -6.65 9.10 11.82
N ILE A 517 -6.21 10.35 11.77
CA ILE A 517 -6.09 11.13 10.52
C ILE A 517 -4.59 11.23 10.22
N PHE A 518 -4.21 11.03 8.96
CA PHE A 518 -2.80 11.01 8.54
C PHE A 518 -2.54 12.07 7.48
N TYR A 519 -1.29 12.57 7.43
CA TYR A 519 -0.86 13.48 6.36
C TYR A 519 -0.72 12.79 5.00
N SER A 520 -0.66 11.44 5.00
CA SER A 520 -0.60 10.63 3.80
C SER A 520 -1.94 10.59 3.07
N TRP A 521 -1.93 10.92 1.78
CA TRP A 521 -3.04 10.61 0.85
C TRP A 521 -3.09 9.12 0.47
N ARG A 522 -2.03 8.36 0.77
CA ARG A 522 -1.90 6.94 0.45
C ARG A 522 -2.48 6.10 1.59
N VAL A 523 -3.33 5.14 1.22
CA VAL A 523 -3.87 4.11 2.13
C VAL A 523 -2.76 3.14 2.59
N ILE A 524 -1.66 3.03 1.85
CA ILE A 524 -0.57 2.07 2.08
C ILE A 524 0.40 2.59 3.15
N PRO A 525 0.81 1.77 4.14
CA PRO A 525 1.79 2.17 5.15
C PRO A 525 3.18 2.43 4.55
N TYR A 526 3.96 3.32 5.16
CA TYR A 526 5.36 3.51 4.80
C TYR A 526 6.16 2.24 5.06
N ARG A 527 6.98 1.83 4.09
CA ARG A 527 7.92 0.71 4.24
C ARG A 527 8.95 1.00 5.34
N LYS A 528 8.65 0.55 6.55
CA LYS A 528 9.54 0.60 7.72
C LYS A 528 9.81 -0.81 8.24
N PRO A 529 11.01 -1.10 8.76
CA PRO A 529 11.27 -2.35 9.48
C PRO A 529 10.29 -2.53 10.63
N LEU A 530 9.81 -3.76 10.82
CA LEU A 530 8.88 -4.11 11.89
C LEU A 530 9.40 -5.31 12.67
N ASN A 531 9.98 -5.09 13.83
CA ASN A 531 10.59 -6.17 14.62
C ASN A 531 9.75 -6.43 15.87
N VAL A 532 9.09 -7.58 15.91
CA VAL A 532 8.24 -7.99 17.03
C VAL A 532 9.07 -8.82 18.00
N VAL A 533 9.44 -8.23 19.13
CA VAL A 533 10.20 -8.89 20.18
C VAL A 533 9.25 -9.53 21.18
N VAL A 534 9.33 -10.85 21.33
CA VAL A 534 8.56 -11.64 22.30
C VAL A 534 9.43 -11.92 23.53
N GLY A 535 8.96 -11.45 24.68
CA GLY A 535 9.67 -11.54 25.95
C GLY A 535 9.47 -12.85 26.70
N LYS A 536 10.14 -12.94 27.85
CA LYS A 536 10.06 -14.10 28.76
C LYS A 536 8.68 -14.21 29.43
N PRO A 537 8.09 -15.42 29.54
CA PRO A 537 6.85 -15.62 30.28
C PRO A 537 6.95 -15.24 31.76
N ILE A 538 5.97 -14.48 32.23
CA ILE A 538 5.65 -14.29 33.63
C ILE A 538 4.72 -15.43 34.05
N VAL A 539 5.17 -16.23 35.01
CA VAL A 539 4.44 -17.39 35.50
C VAL A 539 3.27 -16.92 36.36
N CYS A 540 2.05 -17.16 35.87
CA CYS A 540 0.83 -16.87 36.61
C CYS A 540 0.34 -18.11 37.35
N LYS A 541 0.13 -18.01 38.66
CA LYS A 541 -0.60 -19.02 39.44
C LYS A 541 -2.10 -18.79 39.26
N ARG A 542 -2.86 -19.87 39.03
CA ARG A 542 -4.33 -19.78 38.90
C ARG A 542 -4.94 -19.33 40.23
N THR A 543 -5.63 -18.19 40.20
CA THR A 543 -6.36 -17.61 41.33
C THR A 543 -7.77 -17.24 40.84
N PRO A 544 -8.83 -18.01 41.17
CA PRO A 544 -10.19 -17.79 40.65
C PRO A 544 -10.77 -16.39 40.97
N SER A 545 -10.38 -15.84 42.11
CA SER A 545 -10.77 -14.52 42.61
C SER A 545 -9.53 -13.74 43.03
N PRO A 546 -8.74 -13.21 42.07
CA PRO A 546 -7.52 -12.49 42.37
C PRO A 546 -7.85 -11.15 43.01
N THR A 547 -7.07 -10.74 44.01
CA THR A 547 -7.21 -9.44 44.66
C THR A 547 -6.73 -8.33 43.73
N ASP A 548 -7.17 -7.09 44.01
CA ASP A 548 -6.72 -5.94 43.24
C ASP A 548 -5.20 -5.69 43.41
N GLU A 549 -4.63 -6.04 44.57
CA GLU A 549 -3.19 -6.00 44.84
C GLU A 549 -2.41 -7.03 44.01
N GLU A 550 -2.88 -8.27 43.92
CA GLU A 550 -2.25 -9.29 43.05
C GLU A 550 -2.26 -8.87 41.58
N ILE A 551 -3.35 -8.24 41.13
CA ILE A 551 -3.49 -7.70 39.78
C ILE A 551 -2.50 -6.56 39.53
N ASP A 552 -2.37 -5.63 40.48
CA ASP A 552 -1.46 -4.50 40.35
C ASP A 552 0.01 -4.96 40.39
N ASN A 553 0.36 -5.90 41.28
CA ASN A 553 1.70 -6.49 41.34
C ASN A 553 2.10 -7.17 40.02
N LEU A 554 1.20 -7.97 39.43
CA LEU A 554 1.44 -8.58 38.12
C LEU A 554 1.60 -7.53 37.01
N ARG A 555 0.81 -6.45 37.06
CA ARG A 555 0.91 -5.35 36.10
C ARG A 555 2.23 -4.62 36.20
N GLU A 556 2.71 -4.31 37.42
CA GLU A 556 3.99 -3.62 37.59
C GLU A 556 5.17 -4.51 37.18
N GLN A 557 5.12 -5.82 37.48
CA GLN A 557 6.10 -6.78 36.96
C GLN A 557 6.12 -6.80 35.41
N TYR A 558 4.94 -6.77 34.79
CA TYR A 558 4.80 -6.73 33.33
C TYR A 558 5.35 -5.44 32.71
N LYS A 559 5.06 -4.28 33.33
CA LYS A 559 5.62 -2.99 32.90
C LYS A 559 7.14 -2.95 33.02
N GLN A 560 7.68 -3.51 34.11
CA GLN A 560 9.13 -3.58 34.29
C GLN A 560 9.78 -4.40 33.17
N GLN A 561 9.25 -5.59 32.86
CA GLN A 561 9.77 -6.41 31.76
C GLN A 561 9.65 -5.72 30.40
N LEU A 562 8.54 -5.01 30.12
CA LEU A 562 8.42 -4.20 28.91
C LEU A 562 9.47 -3.10 28.84
N THR A 563 9.76 -2.45 29.97
CA THR A 563 10.75 -1.38 30.07
C THR A 563 12.16 -1.91 29.82
N ASP A 564 12.54 -3.01 30.46
CA ASP A 564 13.84 -3.65 30.29
C ASP A 564 14.03 -4.11 28.83
N MET A 565 13.00 -4.74 28.26
CA MET A 565 12.99 -5.15 26.86
C MET A 565 13.09 -3.94 25.93
N PHE A 566 12.35 -2.86 26.20
CA PHE A 566 12.40 -1.65 25.40
C PHE A 566 13.82 -1.08 25.33
N PHE A 567 14.46 -0.82 26.48
CA PHE A 567 15.80 -0.24 26.51
C PHE A 567 16.87 -1.14 25.90
N LYS A 568 16.71 -2.46 25.99
CA LYS A 568 17.65 -3.41 25.39
C LYS A 568 17.57 -3.45 23.86
N TYR A 569 16.37 -3.46 23.29
CA TYR A 569 16.18 -3.63 21.85
C TYR A 569 16.00 -2.32 21.07
N ARG A 570 15.68 -1.20 21.75
CA ARG A 570 15.57 0.13 21.14
C ARG A 570 16.80 0.49 20.29
N PRO A 571 18.05 0.37 20.77
CA PRO A 571 19.22 0.74 19.98
C PRO A 571 19.37 -0.07 18.69
N LEU A 572 18.80 -1.28 18.64
CA LEU A 572 18.91 -2.19 17.51
C LEU A 572 17.81 -1.97 16.46
N TYR A 573 16.57 -1.69 16.92
CA TYR A 573 15.40 -1.71 16.05
C TYR A 573 14.70 -0.36 15.88
N ASP A 574 14.86 0.59 16.81
CA ASP A 574 14.38 1.96 16.67
C ASP A 574 15.25 2.94 17.49
N PRO A 575 16.47 3.26 17.01
CA PRO A 575 17.42 4.10 17.77
C PRO A 575 16.93 5.55 17.92
N THR A 576 15.92 5.96 17.15
CA THR A 576 15.33 7.29 17.19
C THR A 576 14.14 7.40 18.13
N ALA A 577 13.72 6.30 18.74
CA ALA A 577 12.57 6.28 19.64
C ALA A 577 12.83 7.06 20.94
N GLU A 578 11.80 7.78 21.37
CA GLU A 578 11.74 8.38 22.71
C GLU A 578 11.62 7.31 23.79
N ASP A 579 11.71 7.71 25.06
CA ASP A 579 11.49 6.78 26.17
C ASP A 579 10.04 6.27 26.20
N ILE A 580 9.91 5.00 26.59
CA ILE A 580 8.62 4.32 26.74
C ILE A 580 7.80 4.98 27.86
N ARG A 581 6.52 5.24 27.60
CA ARG A 581 5.61 5.91 28.53
C ARG A 581 4.39 5.03 28.80
N PHE A 582 3.97 4.95 30.06
CA PHE A 582 2.80 4.16 30.48
C PHE A 582 1.68 5.08 30.98
N TYR A 583 0.45 4.84 30.51
CA TYR A 583 -0.75 5.60 30.89
C TYR A 583 -1.91 4.73 31.32
#